data_AF-A0A3L6JB43-F1
#
_entry.id   AF-A0A3L6JB43-F1
#
_cell.length_a   1.000
_cell.length_b   1.000
_cell.length_c   1.000
_cell.angle_alpha   90.00
_cell.angle_beta   90.00
_cell.angle_gamma   90.00
#
_symmetry.space_group_name_H-M   'P 1'
#
loop_
_entity.id
_entity.type
_entity.pdbx_description
1 polymer ?
#
loop_
_entity_poly.entity_id
_entity_poly.type
_entity_poly.pdbx_seq_one_letter_code
_entity_poly.pdbx_strand_id
1 'polypeptide(L)'
;MVELSVATECANEAEDANLVYNHVCARVSSLDMEMIRAIPPGGNWKNIPPDIVNKSARLRQIRQSGGRTTYYGRLCDDMPSYTISTYFNRPGNGAFIHPTQNRLISQREAARFQSFLDSYRFLGSFSSIFKQIGNAVPPLLARAAGALFKPGRTVDLFAGAGGLSEGLRLSGHSIVAAAEINPNMCATYSLNHPSSEVLQVDITDGQGFIKLTECIENALSGKTLQLLAAGPPCQGFSIAGKWTHTDPRNTLIFETMKLVERFQPENVLFENVPGIVSMLSGSVLQKVLEMLGSLGYRSDWFALRAEQYCVPQRRRRIFIVGSRKGVQPQRPEVLLSCEPRNHTMGTEEGADGLPLPVTVGEAISDLPPILSGFGAGVCRYDSDQVSSDYQRMMRGQLSLEGFLRYRHKQD
;
A
#
# COMPACT_ATOMS: atom_id res chain seq x y z
N MET A 1 23.38 16.74 30.71
CA MET A 1 22.37 15.67 30.51
C MET A 1 21.61 15.80 29.19
N VAL A 2 21.34 17.01 28.69
CA VAL A 2 20.65 17.21 27.39
C VAL A 2 21.57 16.97 26.18
N GLU A 3 22.87 17.29 26.26
CA GLU A 3 23.81 17.05 25.13
C GLU A 3 24.18 15.57 24.93
N LEU A 4 24.19 14.76 26.00
CA LEU A 4 24.42 13.32 25.91
C LEU A 4 23.22 12.57 25.31
N SER A 5 21.98 13.03 25.52
CA SER A 5 20.80 12.39 24.92
C SER A 5 20.70 12.64 23.41
N VAL A 6 20.99 13.86 22.97
CA VAL A 6 20.97 14.23 21.54
C VAL A 6 22.11 13.53 20.77
N ALA A 7 23.30 13.41 21.35
CA ALA A 7 24.40 12.66 20.75
C ALA A 7 24.11 11.14 20.65
N THR A 8 23.34 10.59 21.60
CA THR A 8 22.94 9.18 21.59
C THR A 8 21.80 8.91 20.59
N GLU A 9 20.86 9.85 20.42
CA GLU A 9 19.81 9.80 19.39
C GLU A 9 20.39 9.91 17.97
N CYS A 10 21.29 10.88 17.70
CA CYS A 10 21.94 11.00 16.40
C CYS A 10 22.89 9.83 16.06
N ALA A 11 23.52 9.21 17.06
CA ALA A 11 24.34 8.01 16.85
C ALA A 11 23.49 6.77 16.53
N ASN A 12 22.34 6.62 17.19
CA ASN A 12 21.37 5.54 16.89
C ASN A 12 20.71 5.72 15.52
N GLU A 13 20.39 6.95 15.11
CA GLU A 13 19.85 7.24 13.77
C GLU A 13 20.86 6.94 12.65
N ALA A 14 22.15 7.22 12.88
CA ALA A 14 23.21 6.91 11.92
C ALA A 14 23.51 5.40 11.82
N GLU A 15 23.40 4.65 12.91
CA GLU A 15 23.50 3.18 12.88
C GLU A 15 22.29 2.52 12.20
N ASP A 16 21.07 3.02 12.43
CA ASP A 16 19.85 2.52 11.79
C ASP A 16 19.81 2.83 10.28
N ALA A 17 20.45 3.92 9.81
CA ALA A 17 20.49 4.30 8.40
C ALA A 17 21.17 3.27 7.48
N ASN A 18 21.97 2.36 8.05
CA ASN A 18 22.60 1.25 7.33
C ASN A 18 21.93 -0.11 7.56
N LEU A 19 20.75 -0.13 8.19
CA LEU A 19 20.00 -1.36 8.42
C LEU A 19 18.86 -1.53 7.42
N VAL A 20 18.58 -2.80 7.15
CA VAL A 20 17.44 -3.26 6.36
C VAL A 20 16.60 -4.16 7.26
N TYR A 21 15.35 -3.77 7.50
CA TYR A 21 14.40 -4.57 8.27
C TYR A 21 13.52 -5.42 7.36
N ASN A 22 13.10 -6.58 7.86
CA ASN A 22 12.16 -7.48 7.18
C ASN A 22 12.65 -7.95 5.79
N HIS A 23 13.96 -8.13 5.58
CA HIS A 23 14.49 -8.63 4.32
C HIS A 23 14.55 -10.17 4.31
N VAL A 24 13.38 -10.79 4.25
CA VAL A 24 13.19 -12.25 4.24
C VAL A 24 12.22 -12.64 3.14
N CYS A 25 12.52 -13.71 2.39
CA CYS A 25 11.63 -14.26 1.36
C CYS A 25 11.15 -15.68 1.67
N ALA A 26 10.04 -16.09 1.07
CA ALA A 26 9.46 -17.41 1.32
C ALA A 26 10.24 -18.52 0.61
N ARG A 27 10.36 -19.68 1.27
CA ARG A 27 10.93 -20.89 0.67
C ARG A 27 9.98 -21.43 -0.39
N VAL A 28 10.54 -21.81 -1.54
CA VAL A 28 9.79 -22.53 -2.58
C VAL A 28 10.14 -24.01 -2.62
N SER A 29 9.24 -24.83 -3.17
CA SER A 29 9.49 -26.26 -3.39
C SER A 29 10.57 -26.48 -4.46
N SER A 30 11.14 -27.69 -4.54
CA SER A 30 12.07 -28.07 -5.61
C SER A 30 11.43 -27.93 -7.00
N LEU A 31 10.16 -28.32 -7.13
CA LEU A 31 9.40 -28.20 -8.37
C LEU A 31 9.12 -26.74 -8.74
N ASP A 32 8.72 -25.90 -7.77
CA ASP A 32 8.56 -24.46 -8.03
C ASP A 32 9.90 -23.79 -8.38
N MET A 33 11.01 -24.26 -7.81
CA MET A 33 12.36 -23.76 -8.16
C MET A 33 12.73 -24.10 -9.61
N GLU A 34 12.41 -25.32 -10.06
CA GLU A 34 12.58 -25.73 -11.45
C GLU A 34 11.76 -24.82 -12.39
N MET A 35 10.51 -24.52 -12.03
CA MET A 35 9.67 -23.57 -12.77
C MET A 35 10.28 -22.16 -12.79
N ILE A 36 10.69 -21.63 -11.64
CA ILE A 36 11.26 -20.28 -11.51
C ILE A 36 12.49 -20.10 -12.41
N ARG A 37 13.39 -21.08 -12.45
CA ARG A 37 14.62 -21.03 -13.27
C ARG A 37 14.33 -20.98 -14.77
N ALA A 38 13.22 -21.56 -15.23
CA ALA A 38 12.83 -21.58 -16.63
C ALA A 38 12.19 -20.26 -17.12
N ILE A 39 11.84 -19.36 -16.20
CA ILE A 39 11.10 -18.13 -16.53
C ILE A 39 12.12 -16.99 -16.67
N PRO A 40 12.28 -16.38 -17.86
CA PRO A 40 13.18 -15.23 -18.05
C PRO A 40 12.60 -13.96 -17.41
N PRO A 41 13.39 -12.89 -17.20
CA PRO A 41 12.90 -11.59 -16.73
C PRO A 41 11.69 -11.10 -17.55
N GLY A 42 10.65 -10.60 -16.89
CA GLY A 42 9.37 -10.25 -17.53
C GLY A 42 8.51 -11.43 -18.02
N GLY A 43 9.02 -12.67 -17.93
CA GLY A 43 8.30 -13.89 -18.29
C GLY A 43 7.26 -14.34 -17.26
N ASN A 44 6.52 -15.40 -17.58
CA ASN A 44 5.49 -15.98 -16.72
C ASN A 44 5.32 -17.50 -16.95
N TRP A 45 4.23 -18.08 -16.43
CA TRP A 45 3.91 -19.51 -16.58
C TRP A 45 3.93 -20.04 -18.03
N LYS A 46 3.72 -19.18 -19.04
CA LYS A 46 3.79 -19.57 -20.46
C LYS A 46 5.20 -19.98 -20.90
N ASN A 47 6.23 -19.48 -20.23
CA ASN A 47 7.63 -19.79 -20.52
C ASN A 47 8.06 -21.15 -19.95
N ILE A 48 7.28 -21.75 -19.04
CA ILE A 48 7.65 -23.01 -18.40
C ILE A 48 7.54 -24.16 -19.42
N PRO A 49 8.61 -24.95 -19.65
CA PRO A 49 8.62 -26.10 -20.56
C PRO A 49 7.53 -27.16 -20.28
N PRO A 50 6.99 -27.84 -21.31
CA PRO A 50 5.92 -28.83 -21.16
C PRO A 50 6.24 -29.99 -20.21
N ASP A 51 7.48 -30.47 -20.19
CA ASP A 51 7.97 -31.54 -19.31
C ASP A 51 7.87 -31.15 -17.82
N ILE A 52 8.18 -29.89 -17.49
CA ILE A 52 8.01 -29.35 -16.13
C ILE A 52 6.52 -29.16 -15.80
N VAL A 53 5.72 -28.67 -16.76
CA VAL A 53 4.27 -28.49 -16.58
C VAL A 53 3.59 -29.81 -16.24
N ASN A 54 3.98 -30.92 -16.87
CA ASN A 54 3.39 -32.24 -16.64
C ASN A 54 3.60 -32.75 -15.20
N LYS A 55 4.64 -32.27 -14.50
CA LYS A 55 4.89 -32.57 -13.08
C LYS A 55 3.91 -31.85 -12.13
N SER A 56 3.12 -30.88 -12.60
CA SER A 56 2.23 -30.06 -11.77
C SER A 56 0.78 -30.06 -12.26
N ALA A 57 -0.14 -30.62 -11.48
CA ALA A 57 -1.58 -30.55 -11.77
C ALA A 57 -2.08 -29.10 -11.88
N ARG A 58 -1.58 -28.21 -11.01
CA ARG A 58 -1.90 -26.78 -11.02
C ARG A 58 -1.52 -26.12 -12.34
N LEU A 59 -0.30 -26.35 -12.85
CA LEU A 59 0.13 -25.75 -14.12
C LEU A 59 -0.66 -26.32 -15.31
N ARG A 60 -0.95 -27.63 -15.31
CA ARG A 60 -1.83 -28.22 -16.33
C ARG A 60 -3.19 -27.52 -16.39
N GLN A 61 -3.79 -27.27 -15.23
CA GLN A 61 -5.05 -26.53 -15.14
C GLN A 61 -4.92 -25.07 -15.61
N ILE A 62 -3.83 -24.37 -15.24
CA ILE A 62 -3.57 -23.00 -15.70
C ILE A 62 -3.47 -22.95 -17.23
N ARG A 63 -2.75 -23.90 -17.86
CA ARG A 63 -2.64 -23.99 -19.31
C ARG A 63 -3.98 -24.24 -19.99
N GLN A 64 -4.78 -25.15 -19.44
CA GLN A 64 -6.11 -25.49 -20.00
C GLN A 64 -7.11 -24.35 -19.87
N SER A 65 -7.12 -23.63 -18.75
CA SER A 65 -8.06 -22.54 -18.47
C SER A 65 -7.66 -21.20 -19.08
N GLY A 66 -6.51 -21.12 -19.78
CA GLY A 66 -5.96 -19.88 -20.34
C GLY A 66 -5.20 -19.00 -19.35
N GLY A 67 -5.37 -19.22 -18.02
CA GLY A 67 -4.58 -18.60 -16.95
C GLY A 67 -4.62 -17.07 -16.90
N ARG A 68 -4.13 -16.48 -15.81
CA ARG A 68 -3.78 -15.05 -15.80
C ARG A 68 -2.32 -14.91 -16.22
N THR A 69 -1.98 -13.92 -17.03
CA THR A 69 -0.59 -13.67 -17.46
C THR A 69 0.35 -13.35 -16.30
N THR A 70 -0.19 -12.96 -15.14
CA THR A 70 0.57 -12.70 -13.93
C THR A 70 1.00 -13.95 -13.18
N TYR A 71 0.40 -15.12 -13.42
CA TYR A 71 0.77 -16.33 -12.65
C TYR A 71 2.22 -16.75 -12.93
N TYR A 72 2.96 -17.08 -11.88
CA TYR A 72 4.40 -17.34 -11.95
C TYR A 72 5.16 -16.23 -12.68
N GLY A 73 4.76 -14.98 -12.52
CA GLY A 73 5.43 -13.86 -13.19
C GLY A 73 6.78 -13.57 -12.56
N ARG A 74 7.80 -13.42 -13.40
CA ARG A 74 9.07 -12.80 -13.04
C ARG A 74 9.01 -11.32 -13.35
N LEU A 75 9.40 -10.51 -12.37
CA LEU A 75 9.42 -9.06 -12.53
C LEU A 75 10.38 -8.67 -13.68
N CYS A 76 10.05 -7.57 -14.34
CA CYS A 76 10.91 -6.93 -15.33
C CYS A 76 11.55 -5.72 -14.65
N ASP A 77 12.86 -5.58 -14.78
CA ASP A 77 13.63 -4.56 -14.06
C ASP A 77 13.20 -3.14 -14.47
N ASP A 78 13.03 -2.92 -15.77
CA ASP A 78 12.71 -1.62 -16.38
C ASP A 78 11.25 -1.20 -16.28
N MET A 79 10.44 -1.93 -15.49
CA MET A 79 9.00 -1.68 -15.40
C MET A 79 8.52 -1.63 -13.95
N PRO A 80 7.44 -0.88 -13.64
CA PRO A 80 6.82 -0.94 -12.33
C PRO A 80 6.32 -2.35 -12.01
N SER A 81 6.38 -2.74 -10.73
CA SER A 81 5.95 -4.06 -10.28
C SER A 81 4.46 -4.28 -10.53
N TYR A 82 4.01 -5.53 -10.57
CA TYR A 82 2.58 -5.82 -10.48
C TYR A 82 2.06 -5.58 -9.07
N THR A 83 0.73 -5.53 -8.92
CA THR A 83 0.09 -5.37 -7.61
C THR A 83 0.59 -6.40 -6.59
N ILE A 84 1.09 -5.91 -5.46
CA ILE A 84 1.47 -6.74 -4.31
C ILE A 84 0.19 -7.16 -3.57
N SER A 85 0.01 -8.48 -3.41
CA SER A 85 -1.16 -9.10 -2.77
C SER A 85 -0.75 -9.87 -1.53
N THR A 86 -1.68 -10.21 -0.63
CA THR A 86 -1.38 -10.90 0.64
C THR A 86 -0.72 -12.29 0.52
N TYR A 87 -0.61 -12.83 -0.69
CA TYR A 87 0.00 -14.12 -0.99
C TYR A 87 1.25 -14.00 -1.88
N PHE A 88 2.00 -12.89 -1.78
CA PHE A 88 3.28 -12.75 -2.49
C PHE A 88 4.37 -13.73 -2.03
N ASN A 89 4.06 -14.60 -1.06
CA ASN A 89 4.83 -15.79 -0.69
C ASN A 89 4.60 -17.02 -1.59
N ARG A 90 3.80 -16.93 -2.65
CA ARG A 90 3.50 -18.05 -3.56
C ARG A 90 3.71 -17.65 -5.03
N PRO A 91 4.54 -18.36 -5.81
CA PRO A 91 4.81 -17.98 -7.20
C PRO A 91 3.57 -18.07 -8.09
N GLY A 92 2.68 -19.03 -7.84
CA GLY A 92 1.46 -19.23 -8.62
C GLY A 92 0.37 -18.19 -8.41
N ASN A 93 0.55 -17.21 -7.50
CA ASN A 93 -0.49 -16.26 -7.13
C ASN A 93 -0.32 -14.88 -7.80
N GLY A 94 0.75 -14.67 -8.55
CA GLY A 94 1.04 -13.40 -9.20
C GLY A 94 2.50 -13.30 -9.64
N ALA A 95 2.89 -12.08 -10.02
CA ALA A 95 4.24 -11.79 -10.49
C ALA A 95 5.12 -11.40 -9.30
N PHE A 96 5.61 -12.41 -8.60
CA PHE A 96 6.34 -12.25 -7.34
C PHE A 96 7.75 -12.87 -7.39
N ILE A 97 8.22 -13.31 -8.56
CA ILE A 97 9.58 -13.82 -8.72
C ILE A 97 10.52 -12.62 -8.93
N HIS A 98 11.62 -12.57 -8.17
CA HIS A 98 12.63 -11.50 -8.24
C HIS A 98 13.17 -11.34 -9.68
N PRO A 99 13.46 -10.12 -10.17
CA PRO A 99 13.89 -9.92 -11.56
C PRO A 99 15.13 -10.74 -11.95
N THR A 100 16.14 -10.78 -11.09
CA THR A 100 17.44 -11.40 -11.39
C THR A 100 17.78 -12.64 -10.54
N GLN A 101 17.05 -12.89 -9.45
CA GLN A 101 17.38 -13.94 -8.47
C GLN A 101 16.35 -15.07 -8.56
N ASN A 102 16.77 -16.32 -8.36
CA ASN A 102 15.88 -17.49 -8.41
C ASN A 102 15.15 -17.69 -7.08
N ARG A 103 14.31 -16.73 -6.72
CA ARG A 103 13.50 -16.70 -5.50
C ARG A 103 12.27 -15.82 -5.68
N LEU A 104 11.39 -15.85 -4.70
CA LEU A 104 10.34 -14.85 -4.58
C LEU A 104 10.90 -13.53 -4.02
N ILE A 105 10.14 -12.45 -4.21
CA ILE A 105 10.45 -11.17 -3.58
C ILE A 105 10.38 -11.28 -2.05
N SER A 106 11.22 -10.50 -1.38
CA SER A 106 11.27 -10.40 0.08
C SER A 106 10.17 -9.48 0.61
N GLN A 107 9.92 -9.54 1.92
CA GLN A 107 8.96 -8.63 2.55
C GLN A 107 9.40 -7.16 2.39
N ARG A 108 10.69 -6.84 2.53
CA ARG A 108 11.23 -5.48 2.30
C ARG A 108 11.05 -5.01 0.86
N GLU A 109 11.33 -5.86 -0.13
CA GLU A 109 11.11 -5.52 -1.54
C GLU A 109 9.63 -5.21 -1.80
N ALA A 110 8.73 -6.03 -1.27
CA ALA A 110 7.29 -5.78 -1.33
C ALA A 110 6.86 -4.48 -0.62
N ALA A 111 7.51 -4.14 0.50
CA ALA A 111 7.27 -2.90 1.23
C ALA A 111 7.72 -1.66 0.41
N ARG A 112 8.88 -1.72 -0.26
CA ARG A 112 9.32 -0.66 -1.19
C ARG A 112 8.39 -0.54 -2.40
N PHE A 113 7.88 -1.64 -2.96
CA PHE A 113 6.84 -1.59 -4.00
C PHE A 113 5.53 -0.95 -3.51
N GLN A 114 5.27 -0.97 -2.21
CA GLN A 114 4.16 -0.25 -1.58
C GLN A 114 4.58 1.15 -1.10
N SER A 115 5.80 1.63 -1.38
CA SER A 115 6.34 2.93 -0.96
C SER A 115 6.49 3.16 0.55
N PHE A 116 6.69 2.08 1.33
CA PHE A 116 7.13 2.21 2.72
C PHE A 116 8.63 2.50 2.78
N LEU A 117 9.03 3.43 3.64
CA LEU A 117 10.43 3.70 3.93
C LEU A 117 11.12 2.48 4.55
N ASP A 118 12.44 2.42 4.43
CA ASP A 118 13.24 1.31 4.94
C ASP A 118 13.26 1.22 6.46
N SER A 119 13.09 2.37 7.12
CA SER A 119 12.90 2.47 8.57
C SER A 119 11.54 1.92 9.06
N TYR A 120 10.57 1.74 8.16
CA TYR A 120 9.25 1.22 8.53
C TYR A 120 9.33 -0.27 8.85
N ARG A 121 8.97 -0.69 10.05
CA ARG A 121 9.19 -2.05 10.58
C ARG A 121 7.89 -2.82 10.72
N PHE A 122 7.84 -4.05 10.21
CA PHE A 122 6.67 -4.92 10.32
C PHE A 122 6.87 -5.99 11.39
N LEU A 123 5.89 -6.13 12.28
CA LEU A 123 5.91 -7.09 13.39
C LEU A 123 4.95 -8.26 13.16
N GLY A 124 5.18 -9.34 13.91
CA GLY A 124 4.36 -10.54 13.93
C GLY A 124 4.95 -11.69 13.12
N SER A 125 4.13 -12.73 12.92
CA SER A 125 4.58 -13.93 12.21
C SER A 125 4.89 -13.66 10.73
N PHE A 126 5.70 -14.54 10.14
CA PHE A 126 6.06 -14.47 8.73
C PHE A 126 4.84 -14.23 7.84
N SER A 127 3.79 -15.04 7.98
CA SER A 127 2.52 -14.93 7.24
C SER A 127 1.71 -13.67 7.56
N SER A 128 1.80 -13.14 8.79
CA SER A 128 1.12 -11.89 9.17
C SER A 128 1.68 -10.71 8.39
N ILE A 129 3.00 -10.63 8.25
CA ILE A 129 3.67 -9.53 7.55
C ILE A 129 3.29 -9.49 6.04
N PHE A 130 3.14 -10.64 5.38
CA PHE A 130 2.62 -10.67 3.99
C PHE A 130 1.22 -10.05 3.88
N LYS A 131 0.34 -10.32 4.86
CA LYS A 131 -1.02 -9.75 4.88
C LYS A 131 -0.99 -8.25 5.10
N GLN A 132 -0.15 -7.79 6.02
CA GLN A 132 0.05 -6.37 6.32
C GLN A 132 0.46 -5.58 5.07
N ILE A 133 1.54 -6.02 4.41
CA ILE A 133 2.08 -5.34 3.22
C ILE A 133 1.10 -5.45 2.03
N GLY A 134 0.49 -6.62 1.81
CA GLY A 134 -0.41 -6.83 0.67
C GLY A 134 -1.72 -6.03 0.76
N ASN A 135 -2.25 -5.86 1.98
CA ASN A 135 -3.48 -5.10 2.21
C ASN A 135 -3.27 -3.59 2.31
N ALA A 136 -2.03 -3.13 2.56
CA ALA A 136 -1.75 -1.71 2.74
C ALA A 136 -2.17 -0.84 1.55
N VAL A 137 -2.59 0.39 1.86
CA VAL A 137 -2.58 1.51 0.94
C VAL A 137 -1.13 2.01 0.86
N PRO A 138 -0.54 2.16 -0.35
CA PRO A 138 0.80 2.71 -0.46
C PRO A 138 0.90 4.10 0.19
N PRO A 139 1.88 4.39 1.07
CA PRO A 139 1.98 5.70 1.72
C PRO A 139 2.05 6.88 0.74
N LEU A 140 2.80 6.80 -0.36
CA LEU A 140 2.86 7.93 -1.32
C LEU A 140 1.54 8.15 -2.07
N LEU A 141 0.78 7.07 -2.32
CA LEU A 141 -0.57 7.20 -2.90
C LEU A 141 -1.55 7.81 -1.88
N ALA A 142 -1.48 7.36 -0.62
CA ALA A 142 -2.27 7.93 0.47
C ALA A 142 -1.92 9.41 0.73
N ARG A 143 -0.65 9.81 0.62
CA ARG A 143 -0.21 11.20 0.68
C ARG A 143 -0.86 12.06 -0.38
N ALA A 144 -0.92 11.58 -1.63
CA ALA A 144 -1.57 12.31 -2.72
C ALA A 144 -3.07 12.56 -2.44
N ALA A 145 -3.77 11.57 -1.87
CA ALA A 145 -5.16 11.73 -1.46
C ALA A 145 -5.31 12.63 -0.21
N GLY A 146 -4.40 12.53 0.77
CA GLY A 146 -4.39 13.37 1.97
C GLY A 146 -4.14 14.85 1.69
N ALA A 147 -3.33 15.16 0.67
CA ALA A 147 -3.01 16.51 0.23
C ALA A 147 -4.20 17.27 -0.38
N LEU A 148 -5.33 16.61 -0.64
CA LEU A 148 -6.58 17.27 -1.05
C LEU A 148 -7.19 18.15 0.04
N PHE A 149 -6.79 17.93 1.29
CA PHE A 149 -7.36 18.60 2.44
C PHE A 149 -6.30 19.40 3.18
N LYS A 150 -6.73 20.48 3.84
CA LYS A 150 -5.85 21.21 4.74
C LYS A 150 -5.40 20.28 5.89
N PRO A 151 -4.11 20.24 6.22
CA PRO A 151 -3.59 19.45 7.32
C PRO A 151 -4.34 19.68 8.64
N GLY A 152 -4.66 18.61 9.37
CA GLY A 152 -5.30 18.73 10.67
C GLY A 152 -5.43 17.41 11.42
N ARG A 153 -6.25 17.44 12.48
CA ARG A 153 -6.55 16.27 13.32
C ARG A 153 -7.32 15.26 12.49
N THR A 154 -6.81 14.05 12.50
CA THR A 154 -7.27 12.98 11.62
C THR A 154 -7.49 11.70 12.39
N VAL A 155 -8.57 10.99 12.06
CA VAL A 155 -8.84 9.63 12.52
C VAL A 155 -8.67 8.68 11.35
N ASP A 156 -7.98 7.55 11.55
CA ASP A 156 -7.84 6.48 10.55
C ASP A 156 -8.55 5.19 11.01
N LEU A 157 -9.61 4.81 10.32
CA LEU A 157 -10.36 3.58 10.58
C LEU A 157 -9.89 2.46 9.68
N PHE A 158 -9.81 1.25 10.23
CA PHE A 158 -9.24 0.08 9.55
C PHE A 158 -7.78 0.32 9.15
N ALA A 159 -7.02 0.91 10.07
CA ALA A 159 -5.69 1.46 9.81
C ALA A 159 -4.68 0.41 9.31
N GLY A 160 -4.94 -0.89 9.57
CA GLY A 160 -4.06 -1.98 9.21
C GLY A 160 -2.66 -1.75 9.78
N ALA A 161 -1.63 -2.02 8.97
CA ALA A 161 -0.25 -1.75 9.35
C ALA A 161 0.14 -0.26 9.28
N GLY A 162 -0.80 0.66 8.98
CA GLY A 162 -0.58 2.11 8.99
C GLY A 162 -0.20 2.74 7.65
N GLY A 163 -0.43 2.07 6.51
CA GLY A 163 -0.08 2.62 5.19
C GLY A 163 -0.86 3.89 4.80
N LEU A 164 -2.16 3.93 5.11
CA LEU A 164 -2.99 5.11 4.90
C LEU A 164 -2.58 6.24 5.85
N SER A 165 -2.51 5.95 7.15
CA SER A 165 -2.00 6.87 8.18
C SER A 165 -0.64 7.48 7.85
N GLU A 166 0.33 6.69 7.38
CA GLU A 166 1.66 7.19 7.01
C GLU A 166 1.58 8.18 5.85
N GLY A 167 0.77 7.90 4.82
CA GLY A 167 0.54 8.85 3.74
C GLY A 167 -0.09 10.16 4.22
N LEU A 168 -1.10 10.07 5.08
CA LEU A 168 -1.77 11.25 5.65
C LEU A 168 -0.80 12.08 6.51
N ARG A 169 0.07 11.42 7.29
CA ARG A 169 1.15 12.07 8.05
C ARG A 169 2.14 12.78 7.13
N LEU A 170 2.54 12.13 6.03
CA LEU A 170 3.43 12.72 5.01
C LEU A 170 2.80 13.92 4.28
N SER A 171 1.46 14.07 4.30
CA SER A 171 0.77 15.28 3.82
C SER A 171 0.49 16.29 4.93
N GLY A 172 1.06 16.10 6.14
CA GLY A 172 0.98 17.04 7.26
C GLY A 172 -0.16 16.79 8.26
N HIS A 173 -1.01 15.78 8.05
CA HIS A 173 -2.08 15.48 8.99
C HIS A 173 -1.55 14.89 10.30
N SER A 174 -2.20 15.21 11.41
CA SER A 174 -1.91 14.64 12.71
C SER A 174 -2.91 13.54 13.00
N ILE A 175 -2.48 12.28 12.98
CA ILE A 175 -3.36 11.15 13.32
C ILE A 175 -3.55 11.12 14.83
N VAL A 176 -4.74 11.47 15.29
CA VAL A 176 -5.07 11.58 16.74
C VAL A 176 -5.60 10.27 17.31
N ALA A 177 -6.22 9.45 16.47
CA ALA A 177 -6.66 8.10 16.83
C ALA A 177 -6.73 7.22 15.58
N ALA A 178 -6.43 5.94 15.75
CA ALA A 178 -6.59 4.92 14.72
C ALA A 178 -7.34 3.71 15.28
N ALA A 179 -8.08 2.99 14.43
CA ALA A 179 -8.80 1.78 14.81
C ALA A 179 -8.37 0.60 13.92
N GLU A 180 -8.00 -0.52 14.53
CA GLU A 180 -7.62 -1.74 13.83
C GLU A 180 -8.00 -2.97 14.67
N ILE A 181 -8.56 -4.01 14.06
CA ILE A 181 -9.02 -5.19 14.80
C ILE A 181 -7.89 -6.21 15.05
N ASN A 182 -6.90 -6.24 14.16
CA ASN A 182 -5.84 -7.23 14.17
C ASN A 182 -4.68 -6.81 15.11
N PRO A 183 -4.40 -7.57 16.18
CA PRO A 183 -3.37 -7.20 17.15
C PRO A 183 -1.96 -7.09 16.58
N ASN A 184 -1.60 -7.88 15.55
CA ASN A 184 -0.28 -7.77 14.92
C ASN A 184 -0.15 -6.49 14.09
N MET A 185 -1.26 -6.04 13.50
CA MET A 185 -1.30 -4.78 12.75
C MET A 185 -1.27 -3.60 13.71
N CYS A 186 -1.98 -3.66 14.84
CA CYS A 186 -1.86 -2.66 15.92
C CYS A 186 -0.42 -2.56 16.43
N ALA A 187 0.25 -3.68 16.71
CA ALA A 187 1.64 -3.67 17.16
C ALA A 187 2.59 -3.03 16.14
N THR A 188 2.42 -3.34 14.85
CA THR A 188 3.18 -2.70 13.77
C THR A 188 2.85 -1.22 13.67
N TYR A 189 1.58 -0.84 13.76
CA TYR A 189 1.15 0.55 13.74
C TYR A 189 1.80 1.33 14.89
N SER A 190 1.67 0.88 16.13
CA SER A 190 2.23 1.54 17.32
C SER A 190 3.74 1.74 17.24
N LEU A 191 4.47 0.77 16.65
CA LEU A 191 5.92 0.87 16.48
C LEU A 191 6.31 2.02 15.53
N ASN A 192 5.56 2.22 14.44
CA ASN A 192 5.90 3.19 13.40
C ASN A 192 5.21 4.55 13.60
N HIS A 193 4.17 4.62 14.42
CA HIS A 193 3.39 5.83 14.71
C HIS A 193 3.34 6.12 16.21
N PRO A 194 4.49 6.37 16.87
CA PRO A 194 4.55 6.53 18.33
C PRO A 194 3.77 7.76 18.84
N SER A 195 3.50 8.73 17.96
CA SER A 195 2.73 9.93 18.27
C SER A 195 1.21 9.76 18.12
N SER A 196 0.74 8.57 17.75
CA SER A 196 -0.67 8.27 17.48
C SER A 196 -1.16 7.09 18.32
N GLU A 197 -2.35 7.19 18.86
CA GLU A 197 -2.99 6.08 19.58
C GLU A 197 -3.73 5.17 18.59
N VAL A 198 -3.43 3.88 18.61
CA VAL A 198 -4.18 2.85 17.86
C VAL A 198 -4.96 1.97 18.82
N LEU A 199 -6.26 1.88 18.60
CA LEU A 199 -7.16 1.08 19.40
C LEU A 199 -7.41 -0.26 18.71
N GLN A 200 -7.14 -1.33 19.46
CA GLN A 200 -7.53 -2.67 19.04
C GLN A 200 -9.02 -2.88 19.29
N VAL A 201 -9.86 -2.58 18.30
CA VAL A 201 -11.33 -2.65 18.43
C VAL A 201 -11.99 -3.21 17.17
N ASP A 202 -13.10 -3.90 17.39
CA ASP A 202 -14.11 -4.15 16.35
C ASP A 202 -15.15 -3.04 16.43
N ILE A 203 -15.29 -2.25 15.37
CA ILE A 203 -16.24 -1.13 15.35
C ILE A 203 -17.70 -1.60 15.19
N THR A 204 -17.93 -2.86 14.83
CA THR A 204 -19.27 -3.45 14.77
C THR A 204 -19.77 -3.91 16.13
N ASP A 205 -18.86 -4.08 17.09
CA ASP A 205 -19.19 -4.35 18.48
C ASP A 205 -19.55 -3.04 19.20
N GLY A 206 -20.66 -3.05 19.95
CA GLY A 206 -21.14 -1.85 20.64
C GLY A 206 -20.13 -1.31 21.66
N GLN A 207 -19.42 -2.20 22.37
CA GLN A 207 -18.40 -1.79 23.34
C GLN A 207 -17.15 -1.26 22.63
N GLY A 208 -16.72 -1.89 21.53
CA GLY A 208 -15.65 -1.41 20.67
C GLY A 208 -15.94 -0.02 20.09
N PHE A 209 -17.16 0.19 19.59
CA PHE A 209 -17.61 1.49 19.09
C PHE A 209 -17.56 2.57 20.17
N ILE A 210 -18.08 2.30 21.37
CA ILE A 210 -18.07 3.25 22.50
C ILE A 210 -16.62 3.63 22.86
N LYS A 211 -15.74 2.64 23.04
CA LYS A 211 -14.32 2.90 23.35
C LYS A 211 -13.63 3.76 22.31
N LEU A 212 -13.89 3.50 21.02
CA LEU A 212 -13.36 4.31 19.94
C LEU A 212 -13.88 5.75 20.00
N THR A 213 -15.19 5.93 20.22
CA THR A 213 -15.75 7.28 20.34
C THR A 213 -15.17 8.06 21.51
N GLU A 214 -15.02 7.43 22.68
CA GLU A 214 -14.42 8.06 23.86
C GLU A 214 -12.96 8.47 23.61
N CYS A 215 -12.16 7.60 22.98
CA CYS A 215 -10.78 7.95 22.61
C CYS A 215 -10.75 9.15 21.66
N ILE A 216 -11.56 9.16 20.60
CA ILE A 216 -11.61 10.27 19.64
C ILE A 216 -12.02 11.57 20.35
N GLU A 217 -13.05 11.53 21.20
CA GLU A 217 -13.52 12.71 21.95
C GLU A 217 -12.42 13.28 22.87
N ASN A 218 -11.72 12.41 23.60
CA ASN A 218 -10.60 12.80 24.45
C ASN A 218 -9.46 13.42 23.64
N ALA A 219 -9.05 12.76 22.55
CA ALA A 219 -7.97 13.23 21.69
C ALA A 219 -8.30 14.55 20.99
N LEU A 220 -9.58 14.80 20.67
CA LEU A 220 -10.04 16.07 20.11
C LEU A 220 -10.11 17.17 21.17
N SER A 221 -10.42 16.85 22.43
CA SER A 221 -10.55 17.83 23.53
C SER A 221 -11.45 19.02 23.14
N GLY A 222 -12.62 18.72 22.54
CA GLY A 222 -13.60 19.70 22.06
C GLY A 222 -13.23 20.43 20.75
N LYS A 223 -12.10 20.10 20.12
CA LYS A 223 -11.69 20.67 18.83
C LYS A 223 -12.33 19.91 17.67
N THR A 224 -12.54 20.59 16.55
CA THR A 224 -13.10 19.99 15.33
C THR A 224 -12.16 18.92 14.76
N LEU A 225 -12.73 17.81 14.29
CA LEU A 225 -12.04 16.79 13.51
C LEU A 225 -11.91 17.27 12.04
N GLN A 226 -10.68 17.38 11.53
CA GLN A 226 -10.46 17.87 10.15
C GLN A 226 -10.68 16.79 9.11
N LEU A 227 -10.29 15.55 9.40
CA LEU A 227 -10.41 14.43 8.47
C LEU A 227 -10.78 13.14 9.20
N LEU A 228 -11.78 12.42 8.69
CA LEU A 228 -12.00 11.02 9.01
C LEU A 228 -11.64 10.20 7.77
N ALA A 229 -10.57 9.42 7.87
CA ALA A 229 -10.10 8.50 6.85
C ALA A 229 -10.52 7.06 7.19
N ALA A 230 -10.84 6.26 6.18
CA ALA A 230 -11.14 4.84 6.38
C ALA A 230 -10.78 3.99 5.16
N GLY A 231 -10.22 2.80 5.40
CA GLY A 231 -10.00 1.77 4.38
C GLY A 231 -10.80 0.49 4.63
N PRO A 232 -12.15 0.52 4.64
CA PRO A 232 -12.96 -0.63 5.02
C PRO A 232 -12.70 -1.84 4.11
N PRO A 233 -12.48 -3.04 4.68
CA PRO A 233 -12.15 -4.21 3.88
C PRO A 233 -13.31 -4.61 2.96
N CYS A 234 -13.00 -4.76 1.68
CA CYS A 234 -13.95 -5.15 0.63
C CYS A 234 -13.94 -6.67 0.43
N GLN A 235 -14.14 -7.47 1.48
CA GLN A 235 -14.11 -8.93 1.34
C GLN A 235 -15.50 -9.48 1.01
N GLY A 236 -15.58 -10.14 -0.16
CA GLY A 236 -16.55 -11.14 -0.55
C GLY A 236 -17.86 -10.71 -1.21
N PHE A 237 -17.72 -9.92 -2.27
CA PHE A 237 -18.83 -9.62 -3.16
C PHE A 237 -18.75 -10.51 -4.41
N SER A 238 -18.97 -11.82 -4.21
CA SER A 238 -19.23 -12.76 -5.29
C SER A 238 -20.59 -12.45 -5.94
N ILE A 239 -20.60 -12.41 -7.27
CA ILE A 239 -21.61 -11.94 -8.22
C ILE A 239 -23.00 -12.67 -8.16
N ALA A 240 -23.29 -13.47 -7.14
CA ALA A 240 -24.54 -14.23 -7.06
C ALA A 240 -25.22 -14.10 -5.69
N GLY A 241 -26.08 -13.10 -5.53
CA GLY A 241 -26.96 -12.98 -4.36
C GLY A 241 -27.80 -11.71 -4.37
N LYS A 242 -29.09 -11.84 -4.04
CA LYS A 242 -29.99 -10.70 -3.79
C LYS A 242 -29.45 -9.88 -2.61
N TRP A 243 -29.56 -8.56 -2.74
CA TRP A 243 -29.23 -7.59 -1.70
C TRP A 243 -30.03 -7.88 -0.43
N THR A 244 -29.35 -8.17 0.67
CA THR A 244 -29.94 -8.15 2.00
C THR A 244 -29.12 -7.21 2.88
N HIS A 245 -29.81 -6.47 3.75
CA HIS A 245 -29.24 -5.56 4.75
C HIS A 245 -28.36 -6.27 5.81
N THR A 246 -28.01 -7.53 5.55
CA THR A 246 -27.43 -8.49 6.50
C THR A 246 -26.05 -9.00 6.11
N ASP A 247 -25.44 -8.54 5.00
CA ASP A 247 -24.02 -8.86 4.73
C ASP A 247 -23.12 -8.05 5.67
N PRO A 248 -22.42 -8.70 6.64
CA PRO A 248 -21.63 -8.02 7.67
C PRO A 248 -20.50 -7.13 7.11
N ARG A 249 -20.10 -7.33 5.85
CA ARG A 249 -18.96 -6.64 5.24
C ARG A 249 -19.38 -5.35 4.53
N ASN A 250 -20.64 -5.27 4.11
CA ASN A 250 -21.27 -3.99 3.75
C ASN A 250 -21.59 -3.16 5.00
N THR A 251 -21.72 -3.79 6.17
CA THR A 251 -21.96 -3.10 7.46
C THR A 251 -20.84 -2.13 7.83
N LEU A 252 -19.58 -2.42 7.50
CA LEU A 252 -18.43 -1.61 7.93
C LEU A 252 -18.43 -0.18 7.39
N ILE A 253 -18.87 0.03 6.15
CA ILE A 253 -19.00 1.39 5.62
C ILE A 253 -20.14 2.15 6.30
N PHE A 254 -21.21 1.46 6.72
CA PHE A 254 -22.30 2.07 7.49
C PHE A 254 -21.89 2.37 8.93
N GLU A 255 -21.10 1.51 9.59
CA GLU A 255 -20.51 1.83 10.90
C GLU A 255 -19.59 3.04 10.82
N THR A 256 -18.83 3.15 9.72
CA THR A 256 -18.04 4.36 9.43
C THR A 256 -18.94 5.59 9.30
N MET A 257 -20.08 5.48 8.61
CA MET A 257 -21.04 6.59 8.48
C MET A 257 -21.61 7.05 9.83
N LYS A 258 -21.84 6.14 10.79
CA LYS A 258 -22.26 6.52 12.15
C LYS A 258 -21.22 7.42 12.84
N LEU A 259 -19.93 7.14 12.63
CA LEU A 259 -18.85 7.99 13.14
C LEU A 259 -18.79 9.34 12.42
N VAL A 260 -19.00 9.35 11.09
CA VAL A 260 -19.11 10.60 10.30
C VAL A 260 -20.29 11.45 10.77
N GLU A 261 -21.44 10.82 11.04
CA GLU A 261 -22.63 11.48 11.56
C GLU A 261 -22.40 12.03 12.98
N ARG A 262 -21.74 11.27 13.85
CA ARG A 262 -21.43 11.70 15.24
C ARG A 262 -20.44 12.87 15.29
N PHE A 263 -19.30 12.73 14.61
CA PHE A 263 -18.18 13.68 14.75
C PHE A 263 -18.24 14.84 13.78
N GLN A 264 -19.08 14.74 12.75
CA GLN A 264 -19.24 15.74 11.71
C GLN A 264 -17.89 16.31 11.19
N PRO A 265 -16.92 15.46 10.79
CA PRO A 265 -15.59 15.93 10.39
C PRO A 265 -15.67 16.89 9.22
N GLU A 266 -14.73 17.84 9.12
CA GLU A 266 -14.73 18.79 8.00
C GLU A 266 -14.62 18.08 6.65
N ASN A 267 -13.84 16.99 6.60
CA ASN A 267 -13.61 16.19 5.42
C ASN A 267 -13.67 14.68 5.73
N VAL A 268 -14.00 13.90 4.72
CA VAL A 268 -13.95 12.43 4.75
C VAL A 268 -13.13 11.90 3.57
N LEU A 269 -12.43 10.79 3.79
CA LEU A 269 -11.68 10.06 2.77
C LEU A 269 -11.89 8.56 2.98
N PHE A 270 -12.48 7.89 1.99
CA PHE A 270 -12.62 6.44 1.99
C PHE A 270 -11.80 5.82 0.87
N GLU A 271 -10.87 4.93 1.23
CA GLU A 271 -10.11 4.14 0.28
C GLU A 271 -10.84 2.81 0.00
N ASN A 272 -10.80 2.38 -1.27
CA ASN A 272 -11.26 1.04 -1.63
C ASN A 272 -10.62 0.49 -2.91
N VAL A 273 -10.89 -0.80 -3.17
CA VAL A 273 -10.48 -1.48 -4.40
C VAL A 273 -11.36 -1.07 -5.58
N PRO A 274 -10.85 -1.10 -6.84
CA PRO A 274 -11.62 -0.74 -8.04
C PRO A 274 -12.97 -1.45 -8.22
N GLY A 275 -13.12 -2.66 -7.67
CA GLY A 275 -14.35 -3.43 -7.77
C GLY A 275 -15.59 -2.72 -7.20
N ILE A 276 -15.42 -1.78 -6.27
CA ILE A 276 -16.53 -1.00 -5.67
C ILE A 276 -17.34 -0.22 -6.72
N VAL A 277 -16.70 0.24 -7.80
CA VAL A 277 -17.36 1.05 -8.85
C VAL A 277 -18.39 0.23 -9.63
N SER A 278 -18.07 -1.02 -9.93
CA SER A 278 -18.96 -1.94 -10.65
C SER A 278 -19.87 -2.75 -9.73
N MET A 279 -19.67 -2.64 -8.41
CA MET A 279 -20.33 -3.49 -7.43
C MET A 279 -21.84 -3.21 -7.39
N LEU A 280 -22.64 -4.27 -7.49
CA LEU A 280 -24.10 -4.18 -7.51
C LEU A 280 -24.58 -3.12 -8.53
N SER A 281 -23.97 -3.13 -9.71
CA SER A 281 -24.20 -2.18 -10.80
C SER A 281 -23.96 -0.71 -10.41
N GLY A 282 -23.06 -0.45 -9.45
CA GLY A 282 -22.69 0.89 -8.98
C GLY A 282 -23.50 1.42 -7.80
N SER A 283 -24.51 0.67 -7.33
CA SER A 283 -25.44 1.15 -6.28
C SER A 283 -24.78 1.44 -4.93
N VAL A 284 -23.71 0.72 -4.56
CA VAL A 284 -23.01 0.95 -3.27
C VAL A 284 -22.33 2.31 -3.25
N LEU A 285 -21.54 2.61 -4.28
CA LEU A 285 -20.85 3.89 -4.40
C LEU A 285 -21.87 5.04 -4.42
N GLN A 286 -22.94 4.90 -5.19
CA GLN A 286 -24.01 5.88 -5.23
C GLN A 286 -24.63 6.09 -3.84
N LYS A 287 -24.91 5.01 -3.10
CA LYS A 287 -25.49 5.11 -1.75
C LYS A 287 -24.57 5.82 -0.76
N VAL A 288 -23.26 5.58 -0.85
CA VAL A 288 -22.25 6.28 -0.03
C VAL A 288 -22.28 7.79 -0.32
N LEU A 289 -22.30 8.18 -1.59
CA LEU A 289 -22.39 9.59 -1.99
C LEU A 289 -23.69 10.24 -1.53
N GLU A 290 -24.83 9.54 -1.62
CA GLU A 290 -26.13 10.00 -1.13
C GLU A 290 -26.13 10.22 0.39
N MET A 291 -25.56 9.28 1.17
CA MET A 291 -25.46 9.42 2.63
C MET A 291 -24.59 10.63 3.01
N LEU A 292 -23.41 10.78 2.38
CA LEU A 292 -22.57 11.95 2.56
C LEU A 292 -23.31 13.24 2.20
N GLY A 293 -24.06 13.25 1.09
CA GLY A 293 -24.90 14.36 0.68
C GLY A 293 -25.98 14.73 1.71
N SER A 294 -26.68 13.74 2.28
CA SER A 294 -27.67 13.96 3.34
C SER A 294 -27.07 14.51 4.63
N LEU A 295 -25.79 14.21 4.88
CA LEU A 295 -25.03 14.78 6.00
C LEU A 295 -24.43 16.15 5.67
N GLY A 296 -24.62 16.68 4.46
CA GLY A 296 -24.15 18.02 4.06
C GLY A 296 -22.75 18.06 3.44
N TYR A 297 -22.18 16.92 3.02
CA TYR A 297 -20.92 16.89 2.29
C TYR A 297 -21.14 17.04 0.79
N ARG A 298 -20.31 17.88 0.15
CA ARG A 298 -20.06 17.77 -1.29
C ARG A 298 -19.02 16.68 -1.51
N SER A 299 -19.38 15.66 -2.28
CA SER A 299 -18.54 14.46 -2.45
C SER A 299 -18.25 14.15 -3.91
N ASP A 300 -17.13 13.46 -4.12
CA ASP A 300 -16.68 12.95 -5.41
C ASP A 300 -15.85 11.67 -5.19
N TRP A 301 -15.44 11.01 -6.27
CA TRP A 301 -14.52 9.88 -6.19
C TRP A 301 -13.52 9.84 -7.34
N PHE A 302 -12.32 9.35 -7.05
CA PHE A 302 -11.23 9.27 -8.02
C PHE A 302 -10.65 7.86 -8.11
N ALA A 303 -10.44 7.39 -9.33
CA ALA A 303 -9.62 6.21 -9.60
C ALA A 303 -8.16 6.63 -9.83
N LEU A 304 -7.32 6.38 -8.83
CA LEU A 304 -5.89 6.70 -8.87
C LEU A 304 -5.06 5.48 -9.24
N ARG A 305 -3.98 5.71 -9.99
CA ARG A 305 -2.98 4.69 -10.34
C ARG A 305 -1.70 4.98 -9.56
N ALA A 306 -1.25 4.03 -8.76
CA ALA A 306 -0.15 4.26 -7.82
C ALA A 306 1.15 4.66 -8.52
N GLU A 307 1.42 4.12 -9.71
CA GLU A 307 2.59 4.43 -10.53
C GLU A 307 2.70 5.92 -10.90
N GLN A 308 1.58 6.64 -10.94
CA GLN A 308 1.53 8.08 -11.20
C GLN A 308 1.91 8.94 -9.99
N TYR A 309 2.06 8.33 -8.81
CA TYR A 309 2.34 8.98 -7.53
C TYR A 309 3.59 8.40 -6.89
N CYS A 310 4.62 8.12 -7.70
CA CYS A 310 5.94 7.65 -7.26
C CYS A 310 5.94 6.28 -6.57
N VAL A 311 4.87 5.47 -6.71
CA VAL A 311 4.85 4.09 -6.20
C VAL A 311 5.29 3.15 -7.32
N PRO A 312 6.34 2.32 -7.16
CA PRO A 312 6.85 1.44 -8.22
C PRO A 312 5.98 0.19 -8.43
N GLN A 313 4.66 0.39 -8.55
CA GLN A 313 3.67 -0.67 -8.60
C GLN A 313 2.45 -0.26 -9.42
N ARG A 314 2.02 -1.14 -10.32
CA ARG A 314 0.77 -1.07 -11.07
C ARG A 314 -0.40 -1.42 -10.15
N ARG A 315 -0.87 -0.46 -9.38
CA ARG A 315 -1.97 -0.63 -8.40
C ARG A 315 -3.00 0.48 -8.58
N ARG A 316 -4.25 0.08 -8.82
CA ARG A 316 -5.38 1.03 -8.89
C ARG A 316 -6.15 1.04 -7.58
N ARG A 317 -6.58 2.23 -7.16
CA ARG A 317 -7.43 2.46 -5.99
C ARG A 317 -8.48 3.53 -6.22
N ILE A 318 -9.60 3.37 -5.53
CA ILE A 318 -10.69 4.31 -5.52
C ILE A 318 -10.60 5.10 -4.22
N PHE A 319 -10.69 6.42 -4.32
CA PHE A 319 -10.81 7.32 -3.19
C PHE A 319 -12.13 8.04 -3.30
N ILE A 320 -13.02 7.83 -2.34
CA ILE A 320 -14.26 8.59 -2.18
C ILE A 320 -13.96 9.70 -1.18
N VAL A 321 -14.24 10.94 -1.56
CA VAL A 321 -13.89 12.12 -0.76
C VAL A 321 -15.10 13.01 -0.56
N GLY A 322 -15.16 13.70 0.57
CA GLY A 322 -16.23 14.65 0.84
C GLY A 322 -15.76 15.82 1.69
N SER A 323 -16.32 17.00 1.46
CA SER A 323 -16.06 18.20 2.27
C SER A 323 -17.35 18.92 2.68
N ARG A 324 -17.43 19.35 3.95
CA ARG A 324 -18.54 20.19 4.47
C ARG A 324 -18.39 21.66 4.13
N LYS A 325 -17.16 22.14 3.87
CA LYS A 325 -16.86 23.57 3.65
C LYS A 325 -17.27 24.09 2.26
N GLY A 326 -18.08 23.33 1.53
CA GLY A 326 -18.61 23.74 0.21
C GLY A 326 -17.61 23.70 -0.94
N VAL A 327 -16.38 23.22 -0.72
CA VAL A 327 -15.37 23.03 -1.78
C VAL A 327 -15.52 21.63 -2.36
N GLN A 328 -15.74 21.55 -3.68
CA GLN A 328 -15.73 20.27 -4.39
C GLN A 328 -14.29 19.73 -4.41
N PRO A 329 -14.01 18.55 -3.81
CA PRO A 329 -12.70 17.94 -3.91
C PRO A 329 -12.30 17.75 -5.38
N GLN A 330 -11.04 18.04 -5.71
CA GLN A 330 -10.49 17.82 -7.04
C GLN A 330 -9.58 16.60 -7.02
N ARG A 331 -9.36 15.99 -8.19
CA ARG A 331 -8.41 14.89 -8.32
C ARG A 331 -6.99 15.39 -7.99
N PRO A 332 -6.17 14.61 -7.25
CA PRO A 332 -4.77 14.98 -7.02
C PRO A 332 -3.99 15.14 -8.33
N GLU A 333 -3.04 16.07 -8.33
CA GLU A 333 -2.14 16.29 -9.45
C GLU A 333 -1.28 15.04 -9.72
N VAL A 334 -1.20 14.65 -10.99
CA VAL A 334 -0.42 13.51 -11.46
C VAL A 334 1.06 13.91 -11.49
N LEU A 335 1.93 13.12 -10.85
CA LEU A 335 3.36 13.45 -10.72
C LEU A 335 4.22 12.76 -11.77
N LEU A 336 3.87 11.53 -12.14
CA LEU A 336 4.59 10.73 -13.14
C LEU A 336 3.62 10.28 -14.24
N SER A 337 4.18 10.02 -15.42
CA SER A 337 3.40 9.51 -16.54
C SER A 337 2.77 8.16 -16.24
N CYS A 338 1.84 7.73 -17.07
CA CYS A 338 1.47 6.31 -17.09
C CYS A 338 2.55 5.47 -17.80
N GLU A 339 2.55 4.16 -17.54
CA GLU A 339 3.38 3.20 -18.27
C GLU A 339 3.19 3.37 -19.79
N PRO A 340 4.28 3.46 -20.58
CA PRO A 340 4.17 3.55 -22.04
C PRO A 340 3.49 2.29 -22.59
N ARG A 341 2.42 2.46 -23.38
CA ARG A 341 1.63 1.34 -23.96
C ARG A 341 2.41 0.50 -24.97
N ASN A 342 3.44 1.09 -25.58
CA ASN A 342 4.36 0.44 -26.50
C ASN A 342 5.79 0.73 -26.02
N HIS A 343 6.57 -0.32 -25.73
CA HIS A 343 8.01 -0.21 -25.56
C HIS A 343 8.64 0.23 -26.90
N THR A 344 8.70 1.54 -27.12
CA THR A 344 9.67 2.09 -28.07
C THR A 344 10.83 2.53 -27.18
N MET A 345 11.94 1.79 -27.24
CA MET A 345 13.16 2.19 -26.53
C MET A 345 13.55 3.60 -26.99
N GLY A 346 13.78 4.53 -26.05
CA GLY A 346 14.37 5.84 -26.35
C GLY A 346 13.43 7.06 -26.36
N THR A 347 12.24 7.00 -25.75
CA THR A 347 11.50 8.23 -25.40
C THR A 347 11.45 8.37 -23.88
N GLU A 348 12.24 9.30 -23.35
CA GLU A 348 12.34 9.63 -21.91
C GLU A 348 11.08 10.34 -21.39
N GLU A 349 10.25 10.87 -22.29
CA GLU A 349 8.96 11.47 -21.96
C GLU A 349 7.81 10.46 -22.04
N GLY A 350 7.01 10.38 -20.97
CA GLY A 350 5.65 9.86 -21.10
C GLY A 350 4.80 10.76 -21.98
N ALA A 351 3.75 10.23 -22.61
CA ALA A 351 2.89 10.92 -23.59
C ALA A 351 2.25 12.27 -23.13
N ASP A 352 2.45 12.65 -21.86
CA ASP A 352 1.85 13.79 -21.18
C ASP A 352 2.90 14.83 -20.69
N GLY A 353 4.19 14.70 -21.07
CA GLY A 353 5.27 15.61 -20.63
C GLY A 353 5.71 15.42 -19.17
N LEU A 354 5.38 14.27 -18.58
CA LEU A 354 5.76 13.87 -17.22
C LEU A 354 6.83 12.77 -17.26
N PRO A 355 7.71 12.68 -16.24
CA PRO A 355 8.74 11.64 -16.18
C PRO A 355 8.14 10.24 -16.07
N LEU A 356 8.90 9.24 -16.52
CA LEU A 356 8.50 7.84 -16.47
C LEU A 356 8.31 7.33 -15.03
N PRO A 357 7.42 6.34 -14.80
CA PRO A 357 7.23 5.68 -13.51
C PRO A 357 8.52 5.09 -12.92
N VAL A 358 8.55 4.95 -11.60
CA VAL A 358 9.63 4.23 -10.90
C VAL A 358 9.57 2.74 -11.25
N THR A 359 10.71 2.20 -11.65
CA THR A 359 10.85 0.81 -12.09
C THR A 359 11.20 -0.14 -10.94
N VAL A 360 11.15 -1.45 -11.19
CA VAL A 360 11.57 -2.47 -10.23
C VAL A 360 13.05 -2.34 -9.89
N GLY A 361 13.91 -2.16 -10.90
CA GLY A 361 15.36 -2.02 -10.73
C GLY A 361 15.70 -0.80 -9.89
N GLU A 362 15.07 0.34 -10.20
CA GLU A 362 15.19 1.56 -9.40
C GLU A 362 14.73 1.33 -7.95
N ALA A 363 13.77 0.45 -7.70
CA ALA A 363 13.22 0.26 -6.37
C ALA A 363 14.03 -0.67 -5.46
N ILE A 364 14.67 -1.73 -5.99
CA ILE A 364 15.19 -2.82 -5.15
C ILE A 364 16.61 -3.29 -5.46
N SER A 365 17.31 -2.73 -6.46
CA SER A 365 18.63 -3.24 -6.88
C SER A 365 19.77 -3.04 -5.88
N ASP A 366 19.64 -2.12 -4.92
CA ASP A 366 20.58 -1.88 -3.81
C ASP A 366 20.36 -2.81 -2.60
N LEU A 367 19.26 -3.57 -2.55
CA LEU A 367 19.00 -4.48 -1.44
C LEU A 367 19.91 -5.73 -1.53
N PRO A 368 20.46 -6.22 -0.40
CA PRO A 368 21.30 -7.41 -0.37
C PRO A 368 20.66 -8.61 -1.08
N PRO A 369 21.42 -9.45 -1.82
CA PRO A 369 20.90 -10.67 -2.38
C PRO A 369 20.63 -11.69 -1.27
N ILE A 370 19.54 -12.43 -1.42
CA ILE A 370 19.17 -13.50 -0.50
C ILE A 370 18.78 -14.76 -1.27
N LEU A 371 18.94 -15.90 -0.60
CA LEU A 371 18.51 -17.20 -1.13
C LEU A 371 17.03 -17.45 -0.83
N SER A 372 16.40 -18.32 -1.61
CA SER A 372 15.01 -18.74 -1.39
C SER A 372 14.82 -19.36 -0.01
N GLY A 373 13.91 -18.79 0.80
CA GLY A 373 13.64 -19.22 2.16
C GLY A 373 14.63 -18.69 3.21
N PHE A 374 15.53 -17.80 2.80
CA PHE A 374 16.51 -17.15 3.67
C PHE A 374 16.26 -15.63 3.74
N GLY A 375 17.14 -14.95 4.45
CA GLY A 375 17.09 -13.53 4.78
C GLY A 375 17.18 -13.30 6.28
N ALA A 376 17.03 -12.06 6.71
CA ALA A 376 17.04 -11.70 8.13
C ALA A 376 15.97 -10.67 8.48
N GLY A 377 15.48 -10.71 9.73
CA GLY A 377 14.60 -9.69 10.26
C GLY A 377 15.29 -8.31 10.34
N VAL A 378 16.61 -8.32 10.50
CA VAL A 378 17.51 -7.16 10.42
C VAL A 378 18.79 -7.61 9.72
N CYS A 379 19.21 -6.93 8.67
CA CYS A 379 20.54 -7.05 8.06
C CYS A 379 21.12 -5.67 7.74
N ARG A 380 22.35 -5.62 7.26
CA ARG A 380 22.97 -4.38 6.76
C ARG A 380 22.84 -4.30 5.24
N TYR A 381 22.93 -3.10 4.68
CA TYR A 381 23.19 -2.99 3.25
C TYR A 381 24.56 -3.58 2.92
N ASP A 382 24.68 -4.20 1.74
CA ASP A 382 25.94 -4.79 1.28
C ASP A 382 26.95 -3.73 0.83
N SER A 383 26.47 -2.55 0.46
CA SER A 383 27.31 -1.42 0.09
C SER A 383 26.62 -0.11 0.40
N ASP A 384 27.41 0.96 0.53
CA ASP A 384 26.89 2.32 0.58
C ASP A 384 26.42 2.82 -0.81
N GLN A 385 26.57 1.99 -1.86
CA GLN A 385 26.14 2.37 -3.20
C GLN A 385 24.61 2.36 -3.29
N VAL A 386 24.09 3.51 -3.68
CA VAL A 386 22.69 3.71 -4.05
C VAL A 386 22.64 3.94 -5.55
N SER A 387 21.86 3.14 -6.27
CA SER A 387 21.77 3.15 -7.74
C SER A 387 20.63 4.02 -8.28
N SER A 388 19.72 4.51 -7.43
CA SER A 388 18.63 5.39 -7.85
C SER A 388 18.23 6.43 -6.79
N ASP A 389 17.66 7.56 -7.22
CA ASP A 389 17.09 8.54 -6.29
C ASP A 389 15.90 7.99 -5.50
N TYR A 390 15.19 7.00 -6.04
CA TYR A 390 14.11 6.33 -5.32
C TYR A 390 14.63 5.57 -4.10
N GLN A 391 15.77 4.90 -4.23
CA GLN A 391 16.41 4.20 -3.11
C GLN A 391 16.90 5.18 -2.05
N ARG A 392 17.48 6.32 -2.47
CA ARG A 392 17.85 7.40 -1.53
C ARG A 392 16.62 7.87 -0.75
N MET A 393 15.47 7.99 -1.42
CA MET A 393 14.20 8.34 -0.78
C MET A 393 13.74 7.26 0.20
N MET A 394 13.74 5.98 -0.18
CA MET A 394 13.35 4.87 0.71
C MET A 394 14.27 4.75 1.93
N ARG A 395 15.56 5.06 1.78
CA ARG A 395 16.55 5.10 2.86
C ARG A 395 16.50 6.38 3.72
N GLY A 396 15.58 7.30 3.45
CA GLY A 396 15.45 8.57 4.18
C GLY A 396 16.52 9.62 3.87
N GLN A 397 17.34 9.40 2.84
CA GLN A 397 18.44 10.27 2.42
C GLN A 397 18.00 11.36 1.43
N LEU A 398 16.76 11.28 0.93
CA LEU A 398 16.18 12.21 -0.04
C LEU A 398 14.69 12.42 0.25
N SER A 399 14.22 13.68 0.25
CA SER A 399 12.78 13.96 0.37
C SER A 399 12.05 13.66 -0.94
N LEU A 400 10.72 13.53 -0.90
CA LEU A 400 9.91 13.36 -2.11
C LEU A 400 10.07 14.54 -3.08
N GLU A 401 10.11 15.77 -2.56
CA GLU A 401 10.32 16.97 -3.37
C GLU A 401 11.71 16.96 -4.03
N GLY A 402 12.73 16.47 -3.31
CA GLY A 402 14.07 16.25 -3.85
C GLY A 402 14.07 15.19 -4.95
N PHE A 403 13.42 14.05 -4.71
CA PHE A 403 13.25 12.98 -5.69
C PHE A 403 12.58 13.48 -6.97
N LEU A 404 11.45 14.18 -6.86
CA LEU A 404 10.74 14.75 -8.02
C LEU A 404 11.63 15.75 -8.77
N ARG A 405 12.33 16.64 -8.04
CA ARG A 405 13.25 17.61 -8.66
C ARG A 405 14.36 16.94 -9.47
N TYR A 406 14.95 15.86 -8.97
CA TYR A 406 15.99 15.14 -9.72
C TYR A 406 15.40 14.35 -10.88
N ARG A 407 14.24 13.73 -10.70
CA ARG A 407 13.57 12.97 -11.77
C ARG A 407 13.16 13.83 -12.96
N HIS A 408 12.76 15.09 -12.73
CA HIS A 408 12.49 16.08 -13.79
C HIS A 408 13.76 16.66 -14.45
N LYS A 409 14.95 16.38 -13.91
CA LYS A 409 16.24 16.87 -14.44
C LYS A 409 17.02 15.80 -15.21
N GLN A 410 16.57 14.54 -15.18
CA GLN A 410 17.17 13.47 -15.95
C GLN A 410 16.65 13.42 -17.40
N ASP A 411 15.94 14.48 -17.83
CA ASP A 411 15.45 14.72 -19.19
C ASP A 411 16.35 15.74 -19.91
#